data_AF-A0A1X2ESY8-F1
#
_entry.id   AF-A0A1X2ESY8-F1
#
_cell.length_a   1.000
_cell.length_b   1.000
_cell.length_c   1.000
_cell.angle_alpha   90.00
_cell.angle_beta   90.00
_cell.angle_gamma   90.00
#
_symmetry.space_group_name_H-M   'P 1'
#
loop_
_entity.id
_entity.type
_entity.pdbx_description
1 polymer ?
#
loop_
_entity_poly.entity_id
_entity_poly.type
_entity_poly.pdbx_seq_one_letter_code
_entity_poly.pdbx_strand_id
1 'polypeptide(L)'
;MTNPNTPRFAGDGQTLYFAATPAGGGREEIYRISVDGADVQCITCGVSTEITGGLGRVDPFDDGTGRLMIQVRTSPNSYVVYEETAEGKQLIPVITPPSGARAIDPQREMRISPDGTHVLFSQIQMTSTGLITAVPVVGRLERTDAGYEIADARVVYPVGEGKQWTPDGKGVIILGGRYEAGNVDDIVVDLETGEVTRLTGNLDYDEDIDMSPNGQWIAVGSTRGYDALTPMSRIVRPAFLPADIQGAVYEKYRGTGDSTNITNQEWIVAIEDDLKGEDGIPVFVDGDGYTARSMASWNNTGDAVAFWEASGADETDTRLVIANVKYTTSVGPVEGDRITPEPTWAPELKTYVPSAAPLPPTGTYAGAGGGSALVSEVTDETGHITRTVTYTDYVNEEGMILNGTESTVTTASQSNVRYTANITVTGEHTGYLKADANIDKLQRMMTGYITSDVDGDVLSVNDQDRIDEDRANM
;
A
#
# COMPACT_ATOMS: atom_id res chain seq x y z
N MET A 1 -23.72 17.74 -2.55
CA MET A 1 -22.27 17.55 -2.35
C MET A 1 -21.65 17.26 -3.70
N THR A 2 -20.34 17.42 -3.83
CA THR A 2 -19.56 17.03 -5.01
C THR A 2 -18.34 16.23 -4.59
N ASN A 3 -17.78 15.46 -5.50
CA ASN A 3 -16.56 14.67 -5.33
C ASN A 3 -16.60 13.67 -4.14
N PRO A 4 -17.68 12.87 -3.95
CA PRO A 4 -17.67 11.85 -2.91
C PRO A 4 -16.56 10.81 -3.15
N ASN A 5 -15.77 10.50 -2.13
CA ASN A 5 -14.63 9.59 -2.25
C ASN A 5 -14.32 8.86 -0.93
N THR A 6 -13.44 7.86 -1.01
CA THR A 6 -12.90 7.07 0.12
C THR A 6 -13.97 6.57 1.10
N PRO A 7 -14.98 5.81 0.63
CA PRO A 7 -16.03 5.29 1.51
C PRO A 7 -15.50 4.18 2.42
N ARG A 8 -16.00 4.13 3.65
CA ARG A 8 -15.78 3.04 4.60
C ARG A 8 -17.11 2.61 5.21
N PHE A 9 -17.33 1.30 5.32
CA PHE A 9 -18.46 0.77 6.07
C PHE A 9 -18.33 1.12 7.55
N ALA A 10 -19.45 1.48 8.15
CA ALA A 10 -19.58 1.50 9.61
C ALA A 10 -19.71 0.07 10.14
N GLY A 11 -19.53 -0.09 11.46
CA GLY A 11 -19.69 -1.37 12.16
C GLY A 11 -21.06 -2.06 11.99
N ASP A 12 -22.08 -1.36 11.50
CA ASP A 12 -23.40 -1.90 11.20
C ASP A 12 -23.50 -2.58 9.82
N GLY A 13 -22.53 -2.36 8.92
CA GLY A 13 -22.53 -2.83 7.53
C GLY A 13 -23.64 -2.23 6.65
N GLN A 14 -24.39 -1.23 7.12
CA GLN A 14 -25.54 -0.60 6.45
C GLN A 14 -25.37 0.92 6.26
N THR A 15 -24.32 1.48 6.86
CA THR A 15 -23.93 2.88 6.72
C THR A 15 -22.54 2.98 6.09
N LEU A 16 -22.37 3.92 5.16
CA LEU A 16 -21.04 4.33 4.66
C LEU A 16 -20.69 5.72 5.21
N TYR A 17 -19.45 5.87 5.69
CA TYR A 17 -18.82 7.17 5.88
C TYR A 17 -17.91 7.48 4.70
N PHE A 18 -17.88 8.73 4.23
CA PHE A 18 -17.07 9.12 3.08
C PHE A 18 -16.76 10.61 3.12
N ALA A 19 -15.75 11.03 2.37
CA ALA A 19 -15.40 12.44 2.23
C ALA A 19 -16.11 13.05 1.01
N ALA A 20 -16.60 14.28 1.12
CA ALA A 20 -17.17 15.02 -0.01
C ALA A 20 -17.14 16.54 0.23
N THR A 21 -17.25 17.33 -0.84
CA THR A 21 -17.37 18.79 -0.73
C THR A 21 -18.85 19.22 -0.60
N PRO A 22 -19.23 20.08 0.36
CA PRO A 22 -20.59 20.59 0.46
C PRO A 22 -21.08 21.30 -0.81
N ALA A 23 -22.38 21.23 -1.09
CA ALA A 23 -22.97 21.86 -2.29
C ALA A 23 -22.81 23.39 -2.33
N GLY A 24 -22.71 24.03 -1.16
CA GLY A 24 -22.42 25.46 -1.04
C GLY A 24 -20.94 25.82 -1.21
N GLY A 25 -20.08 24.85 -1.52
CA GLY A 25 -18.63 24.98 -1.47
C GLY A 25 -18.07 24.90 -0.05
N GLY A 26 -16.77 25.19 0.08
CA GLY A 26 -16.03 25.07 1.33
C GLY A 26 -14.96 24.00 1.25
N ARG A 27 -14.49 23.55 2.41
CA ARG A 27 -13.57 22.42 2.51
C ARG A 27 -14.31 21.09 2.32
N GLU A 28 -13.56 20.04 2.04
CA GLU A 28 -14.05 18.66 2.13
C GLU A 28 -14.49 18.37 3.58
N GLU A 29 -15.62 17.68 3.73
CA GLU A 29 -16.23 17.29 5.00
C GLU A 29 -16.57 15.79 4.97
N ILE A 30 -16.75 15.18 6.14
CA ILE A 30 -17.18 13.78 6.24
C ILE A 30 -18.70 13.69 6.30
N TYR A 31 -19.23 12.80 5.47
CA TYR A 31 -20.65 12.48 5.34
C TYR A 31 -20.90 11.06 5.78
N ARG A 32 -22.17 10.77 6.10
CA ARG A 32 -22.71 9.42 6.14
C ARG A 32 -23.85 9.26 5.14
N ILE A 33 -24.07 8.04 4.66
CA ILE A 33 -25.19 7.65 3.81
C ILE A 33 -25.58 6.20 4.13
N SER A 34 -26.86 5.86 4.01
CA SER A 34 -27.30 4.46 4.03
C SER A 34 -26.92 3.75 2.74
N VAL A 35 -26.65 2.44 2.80
CA VAL A 35 -26.24 1.65 1.62
C VAL A 35 -27.26 1.62 0.48
N ASP A 36 -28.52 1.94 0.76
CA ASP A 36 -29.59 2.10 -0.25
C ASP A 36 -29.61 3.50 -0.91
N GLY A 37 -28.68 4.37 -0.53
CA GLY A 37 -28.56 5.75 -1.01
C GLY A 37 -29.41 6.76 -0.25
N ALA A 38 -30.15 6.35 0.78
CA ALA A 38 -30.95 7.24 1.60
C ALA A 38 -30.13 7.93 2.71
N ASP A 39 -30.78 8.87 3.41
CA ASP A 39 -30.28 9.46 4.67
C ASP A 39 -28.88 10.07 4.63
N VAL A 40 -28.53 10.72 3.51
CA VAL A 40 -27.28 11.50 3.37
C VAL A 40 -27.23 12.62 4.40
N GLN A 41 -26.19 12.63 5.23
CA GLN A 41 -25.97 13.65 6.25
C GLN A 41 -24.50 14.04 6.34
N CYS A 42 -24.23 15.35 6.38
CA CYS A 42 -22.89 15.85 6.71
C CYS A 42 -22.67 15.76 8.22
N ILE A 43 -21.67 15.00 8.65
CA ILE A 43 -21.39 14.75 10.07
C ILE A 43 -20.50 15.83 10.68
N THR A 44 -19.57 16.37 9.88
CA THR A 44 -18.56 17.34 10.34
C THR A 44 -18.86 18.80 9.95
N CYS A 45 -19.90 19.04 9.16
CA CYS A 45 -20.31 20.39 8.77
C CYS A 45 -20.62 21.26 10.00
N GLY A 46 -19.90 22.37 10.13
CA GLY A 46 -20.10 23.33 11.23
C GLY A 46 -19.57 22.84 12.58
N VAL A 47 -18.87 21.71 12.65
CA VAL A 47 -18.32 21.18 13.90
C VAL A 47 -17.10 21.97 14.38
N SER A 48 -16.26 22.46 13.45
CA SER A 48 -15.10 23.28 13.78
C SER A 48 -14.92 24.40 12.77
N THR A 49 -14.62 25.61 13.27
CA THR A 49 -14.15 26.74 12.46
C THR A 49 -12.64 26.91 12.52
N GLU A 50 -11.95 26.17 13.38
CA GLU A 50 -10.50 26.29 13.59
C GLU A 50 -9.72 25.37 12.64
N ILE A 51 -10.27 24.20 12.32
CA ILE A 51 -9.70 23.31 11.32
C ILE A 51 -10.17 23.82 9.95
N THR A 52 -9.22 24.20 9.10
CA THR A 52 -9.50 24.77 7.78
C THR A 52 -9.13 23.84 6.63
N GLY A 53 -8.24 22.88 6.87
CA GLY A 53 -7.93 21.80 5.92
C GLY A 53 -9.14 20.91 5.66
N GLY A 54 -9.24 20.36 4.45
CA GLY A 54 -10.27 19.41 4.06
C GLY A 54 -10.21 18.14 4.91
N LEU A 55 -11.37 17.61 5.26
CA LEU A 55 -11.50 16.35 5.98
C LEU A 55 -11.69 15.23 4.95
N GLY A 56 -10.64 14.44 4.76
CA GLY A 56 -10.62 13.29 3.86
C GLY A 56 -10.41 12.00 4.65
N ARG A 57 -10.38 10.85 3.95
CA ARG A 57 -10.03 9.52 4.49
C ARG A 57 -10.52 9.31 5.93
N VAL A 58 -11.74 8.79 6.03
CA VAL A 58 -12.36 8.44 7.30
C VAL A 58 -12.04 6.99 7.64
N ASP A 59 -11.92 6.67 8.92
CA ASP A 59 -11.88 5.30 9.43
C ASP A 59 -12.77 5.24 10.70
N PRO A 60 -13.92 4.56 10.64
CA PRO A 60 -14.86 4.54 11.76
C PRO A 60 -14.37 3.64 12.89
N PHE A 61 -14.69 4.02 14.13
CA PHE A 61 -14.46 3.16 15.29
C PHE A 61 -15.55 2.09 15.36
N ASP A 62 -15.13 0.84 15.53
CA ASP A 62 -16.02 -0.33 15.68
C ASP A 62 -16.43 -0.62 17.14
N ASP A 63 -16.24 0.35 18.03
CA ASP A 63 -16.51 0.26 19.47
C ASP A 63 -17.94 0.69 19.88
N GLY A 64 -18.78 1.04 18.91
CA GLY A 64 -20.16 1.51 19.12
C GLY A 64 -20.28 2.95 19.61
N THR A 65 -19.18 3.70 19.73
CA THR A 65 -19.20 5.10 20.18
C THR A 65 -19.59 6.08 19.07
N GLY A 66 -19.48 5.67 17.81
CA GLY A 66 -19.68 6.55 16.65
C GLY A 66 -18.53 7.52 16.41
N ARG A 67 -17.39 7.34 17.09
CA ARG A 67 -16.16 8.08 16.81
C ARG A 67 -15.63 7.77 15.41
N LEU A 68 -14.94 8.73 14.82
CA LEU A 68 -14.30 8.58 13.51
C LEU A 68 -12.87 9.10 13.58
N MET A 69 -11.91 8.32 13.09
CA MET A 69 -10.58 8.82 12.76
C MET A 69 -10.66 9.51 11.39
N ILE A 70 -10.17 10.75 11.28
CA ILE A 70 -10.32 11.57 10.07
C ILE A 70 -8.99 12.22 9.73
N GLN A 71 -8.55 12.08 8.48
CA GLN A 71 -7.43 12.83 7.96
C GLN A 71 -7.83 14.30 7.73
N VAL A 72 -6.98 15.21 8.18
CA VAL A 72 -7.00 16.63 7.82
C VAL A 72 -5.94 16.86 6.75
N ARG A 73 -6.37 17.32 5.57
CA ARG A 73 -5.51 17.62 4.43
C ARG A 73 -4.66 18.86 4.73
N THR A 74 -3.43 18.63 5.13
CA THR A 74 -2.38 19.63 5.39
C THR A 74 -1.07 19.17 4.74
N SER A 75 0.03 19.92 4.87
CA SER A 75 1.33 19.52 4.34
C SER A 75 2.41 19.60 5.43
N PRO A 76 2.78 18.48 6.08
CA PRO A 76 2.22 17.12 5.95
C PRO A 76 0.80 17.01 6.52
N ASN A 77 0.10 15.91 6.23
CA ASN A 77 -1.24 15.64 6.76
C ASN A 77 -1.23 15.53 8.30
N SER A 78 -2.35 15.86 8.93
CA SER A 78 -2.61 15.61 10.35
C SER A 78 -3.92 14.84 10.52
N TYR A 79 -4.21 14.38 11.73
CA TYR A 79 -5.41 13.59 12.03
C TYR A 79 -6.17 14.17 13.21
N VAL A 80 -7.49 13.96 13.17
CA VAL A 80 -8.41 14.26 14.26
C VAL A 80 -9.32 13.06 14.52
N VAL A 81 -9.79 12.95 15.76
CA VAL A 81 -10.92 12.09 16.11
C VAL A 81 -12.17 12.95 16.19
N TYR A 82 -13.19 12.60 15.42
CA TYR A 82 -14.55 13.10 15.61
C TYR A 82 -15.19 12.40 16.80
N GLU A 83 -15.82 13.19 17.68
CA GLU A 83 -16.60 12.69 18.81
C GLU A 83 -17.95 13.41 18.88
N GLU A 84 -18.97 12.71 19.37
CA GLU A 84 -20.24 13.29 19.73
C GLU A 84 -20.54 12.97 21.21
N THR A 85 -20.50 13.99 22.05
CA THR A 85 -20.76 13.89 23.49
C THR A 85 -22.05 14.62 23.86
N ALA A 86 -22.41 14.60 25.15
CA ALA A 86 -23.55 15.38 25.64
C ALA A 86 -23.36 16.90 25.44
N GLU A 87 -22.11 17.35 25.35
CA GLU A 87 -21.70 18.74 25.12
C GLU A 87 -21.71 19.13 23.64
N GLY A 88 -21.87 18.15 22.74
CA GLY A 88 -21.98 18.34 21.30
C GLY A 88 -20.89 17.62 20.51
N LYS A 89 -20.76 18.02 19.24
CA LYS A 89 -19.81 17.44 18.30
C LYS A 89 -18.47 18.14 18.38
N GLN A 90 -17.37 17.38 18.29
CA GLN A 90 -16.01 17.90 18.38
C GLN A 90 -15.09 17.21 17.37
N LEU A 91 -14.02 17.92 16.97
CA LEU A 91 -12.89 17.37 16.22
C LEU A 91 -11.64 17.57 17.07
N ILE A 92 -11.06 16.49 17.55
CA ILE A 92 -9.99 16.50 18.55
C ILE A 92 -8.68 16.06 17.89
N PRO A 93 -7.58 16.84 17.99
CA PRO A 93 -6.33 16.52 17.32
C PRO A 93 -5.69 15.23 17.84
N VAL A 94 -5.08 14.47 16.93
CA VAL A 94 -4.20 13.35 17.25
C VAL A 94 -2.74 13.83 17.30
N ILE A 95 -2.07 13.50 18.40
CA ILE A 95 -0.73 13.95 18.75
C ILE A 95 0.21 12.75 18.68
N THR A 96 1.05 12.73 17.65
CA THR A 96 2.07 11.69 17.45
C THR A 96 3.33 11.96 18.28
N PRO A 97 3.94 10.92 18.88
CA PRO A 97 5.17 11.05 19.65
C PRO A 97 6.39 11.33 18.75
N PRO A 98 7.51 11.83 19.34
CA PRO A 98 8.76 11.99 18.62
C PRO A 98 9.38 10.64 18.23
N SER A 99 10.22 10.67 17.20
CA SER A 99 10.99 9.53 16.68
C SER A 99 12.49 9.67 16.92
N GLY A 100 13.22 8.55 16.87
CA GLY A 100 14.69 8.54 16.98
C GLY A 100 15.40 9.15 15.76
N ALA A 101 14.79 9.10 14.58
CA ALA A 101 15.21 9.83 13.39
C ALA A 101 14.33 11.06 13.12
N ARG A 102 14.71 11.90 12.14
CA ARG A 102 13.93 13.07 11.76
C ARG A 102 12.66 12.64 11.02
N ALA A 103 11.49 12.84 11.61
CA ALA A 103 10.22 12.71 10.89
C ALA A 103 10.02 13.88 9.91
N ILE A 104 9.79 13.56 8.64
CA ILE A 104 9.41 14.49 7.58
C ILE A 104 7.88 14.53 7.45
N ASP A 105 7.26 13.36 7.53
CA ASP A 105 5.82 13.19 7.63
C ASP A 105 5.51 12.36 8.88
N PRO A 106 4.93 12.97 9.93
CA PRO A 106 4.79 12.31 11.22
C PRO A 106 3.54 11.43 11.36
N GLN A 107 2.55 11.51 10.45
CA GLN A 107 1.23 10.88 10.64
C GLN A 107 0.66 10.19 9.38
N ARG A 108 1.49 9.75 8.43
CA ARG A 108 1.03 9.21 7.14
C ARG A 108 0.15 7.95 7.31
N GLU A 109 -0.93 7.82 6.54
CA GLU A 109 -1.85 6.66 6.53
C GLU A 109 -2.29 6.12 7.92
N MET A 110 -2.95 6.94 8.74
CA MET A 110 -3.41 6.48 10.07
C MET A 110 -4.72 5.67 9.98
N ARG A 111 -4.78 4.56 10.71
CA ARG A 111 -5.93 3.64 10.84
C ARG A 111 -6.19 3.28 12.30
N ILE A 112 -7.45 3.18 12.69
CA ILE A 112 -7.84 2.75 14.03
C ILE A 112 -7.94 1.22 14.08
N SER A 113 -7.46 0.61 15.16
CA SER A 113 -7.62 -0.83 15.42
C SER A 113 -9.09 -1.23 15.61
N PRO A 114 -9.46 -2.50 15.34
CA PRO A 114 -10.85 -2.97 15.47
C PRO A 114 -11.47 -2.83 16.87
N ASP A 115 -10.69 -2.82 17.95
CA ASP A 115 -11.19 -2.55 19.32
C ASP A 115 -11.20 -1.07 19.70
N GLY A 116 -10.71 -0.18 18.83
CA GLY A 116 -10.69 1.26 19.04
C GLY A 116 -9.63 1.76 20.03
N THR A 117 -8.65 0.93 20.41
CA THR A 117 -7.67 1.25 21.48
C THR A 117 -6.28 1.62 20.97
N HIS A 118 -5.92 1.18 19.76
CA HIS A 118 -4.62 1.44 19.11
C HIS A 118 -4.78 2.09 17.74
N VAL A 119 -3.73 2.75 17.27
CA VAL A 119 -3.61 3.24 15.90
C VAL A 119 -2.39 2.63 15.20
N LEU A 120 -2.57 2.32 13.93
CA LEU A 120 -1.50 2.07 12.97
C LEU A 120 -1.28 3.35 12.19
N PHE A 121 -0.04 3.77 12.02
CA PHE A 121 0.32 4.88 11.13
C PHE A 121 1.74 4.70 10.63
N SER A 122 2.10 5.45 9.60
CA SER A 122 3.44 5.48 9.06
C SER A 122 4.12 6.82 9.32
N GLN A 123 5.42 6.79 9.58
CA GLN A 123 6.26 7.99 9.53
C GLN A 123 7.20 7.94 8.34
N ILE A 124 7.25 9.01 7.56
CA ILE A 124 8.37 9.20 6.63
C ILE A 124 9.52 9.78 7.42
N GLN A 125 10.58 9.00 7.59
CA GLN A 125 11.75 9.39 8.36
C GLN A 125 12.97 9.58 7.48
N MET A 126 13.85 10.49 7.89
CA MET A 126 15.16 10.72 7.28
C MET A 126 16.27 10.52 8.31
N THR A 127 17.24 9.69 7.95
CA THR A 127 18.43 9.42 8.75
C THR A 127 19.53 10.46 8.48
N SER A 128 20.60 10.44 9.29
CA SER A 128 21.79 11.27 9.06
C SER A 128 22.55 10.92 7.77
N THR A 129 22.35 9.72 7.21
CA THR A 129 22.94 9.32 5.91
C THR A 129 22.08 9.77 4.72
N GLY A 130 20.94 10.42 4.97
CA GLY A 130 20.00 10.85 3.94
C GLY A 130 19.06 9.76 3.46
N LEU A 131 19.07 8.56 4.06
CA LEU A 131 18.08 7.53 3.78
C LEU A 131 16.70 8.06 4.15
N ILE A 132 15.77 7.98 3.21
CA ILE A 132 14.36 8.28 3.44
C ILE A 132 13.57 6.98 3.31
N THR A 133 12.76 6.68 4.32
CA THR A 133 11.90 5.50 4.32
C THR A 133 10.61 5.75 5.11
N ALA A 134 9.55 5.05 4.73
CA ALA A 134 8.38 4.88 5.58
C ALA A 134 8.70 3.85 6.66
N VAL A 135 8.25 4.12 7.89
CA VAL A 135 8.27 3.17 9.00
C VAL A 135 6.85 3.01 9.55
N PRO A 136 6.31 1.78 9.61
CA PRO A 136 5.00 1.49 10.18
C PRO A 136 5.09 1.40 11.70
N VAL A 137 4.15 2.05 12.37
CA VAL A 137 4.13 2.25 13.82
C VAL A 137 2.76 1.89 14.37
N VAL A 138 2.75 1.12 15.45
CA VAL A 138 1.56 0.87 16.27
C VAL A 138 1.73 1.52 17.64
N GLY A 139 0.69 2.16 18.16
CA GLY A 139 0.68 2.69 19.53
C GLY A 139 -0.73 2.82 20.09
N ARG A 140 -0.84 2.92 21.42
CA ARG A 140 -2.12 3.13 22.11
C ARG A 140 -2.65 4.53 21.88
N LEU A 141 -3.95 4.64 21.62
CA LEU A 141 -4.64 5.90 21.44
C LEU A 141 -5.29 6.35 22.76
N GLU A 142 -4.70 7.34 23.42
CA GLU A 142 -5.10 7.77 24.76
C GLU A 142 -5.71 9.19 24.72
N ARG A 143 -6.94 9.33 25.21
CA ARG A 143 -7.62 10.64 25.30
C ARG A 143 -7.10 11.42 26.51
N THR A 144 -6.48 12.57 26.26
CA THR A 144 -5.94 13.51 27.27
C THR A 144 -6.62 14.87 27.18
N ASP A 145 -6.26 15.82 28.05
CA ASP A 145 -6.75 17.21 27.97
C ASP A 145 -6.24 17.94 26.72
N ALA A 146 -5.11 17.52 26.15
CA ALA A 146 -4.50 18.14 24.97
C ALA A 146 -5.07 17.61 23.65
N GLY A 147 -5.61 16.39 23.67
CA GLY A 147 -6.14 15.72 22.50
C GLY A 147 -6.06 14.21 22.63
N TYR A 148 -5.86 13.53 21.51
CA TYR A 148 -5.59 12.11 21.47
C TYR A 148 -4.08 11.87 21.33
N GLU A 149 -3.42 11.44 22.39
CA GLU A 149 -1.99 11.15 22.39
C GLU A 149 -1.72 9.69 22.03
N ILE A 150 -0.69 9.44 21.21
CA ILE A 150 -0.27 8.09 20.89
C ILE A 150 0.84 7.67 21.86
N ALA A 151 0.49 6.78 22.78
CA ALA A 151 1.37 6.25 23.80
C ALA A 151 2.05 4.94 23.33
N ASP A 152 3.23 4.65 23.89
CA ASP A 152 3.97 3.39 23.69
C ASP A 152 4.17 3.01 22.21
N ALA A 153 4.41 4.01 21.35
CA ALA A 153 4.58 3.81 19.92
C ALA A 153 5.77 2.88 19.61
N ARG A 154 5.50 1.79 18.87
CA ARG A 154 6.46 0.75 18.47
C ARG A 154 6.56 0.65 16.96
N VAL A 155 7.78 0.49 16.45
CA VAL A 155 8.05 0.26 15.02
C VAL A 155 7.93 -1.23 14.73
N VAL A 156 6.84 -1.63 14.09
CA VAL A 156 6.46 -3.05 13.91
C VAL A 156 7.05 -3.69 12.66
N TYR A 157 7.69 -2.92 11.78
CA TYR A 157 8.44 -3.47 10.65
C TYR A 157 9.52 -2.46 10.21
N PRO A 158 10.69 -2.90 9.66
CA PRO A 158 11.81 -1.99 9.45
C PRO A 158 11.61 -0.99 8.30
N VAL A 159 10.76 -1.31 7.32
CA VAL A 159 10.51 -0.48 6.13
C VAL A 159 9.15 -0.78 5.56
N GLY A 160 8.37 0.25 5.24
CA GLY A 160 7.10 0.07 4.55
C GLY A 160 6.05 1.02 5.09
N GLU A 161 4.89 0.97 4.46
CA GLU A 161 3.75 1.79 4.82
C GLU A 161 2.66 0.91 5.41
N GLY A 162 2.22 1.20 6.64
CA GLY A 162 1.06 0.56 7.24
C GLY A 162 -0.20 0.93 6.46
N LYS A 163 -0.97 -0.07 6.04
CA LYS A 163 -2.16 0.09 5.19
C LYS A 163 -3.45 -0.19 5.92
N GLN A 164 -3.48 -1.26 6.70
CA GLN A 164 -4.69 -1.73 7.37
C GLN A 164 -4.40 -2.65 8.57
N TRP A 165 -5.42 -2.92 9.37
CA TRP A 165 -5.41 -3.97 10.40
C TRP A 165 -5.95 -5.30 9.86
N THR A 166 -5.53 -6.43 10.43
CA THR A 166 -6.32 -7.66 10.25
C THR A 166 -7.70 -7.49 10.92
N PRO A 167 -8.76 -8.18 10.45
CA PRO A 167 -10.12 -7.98 10.97
C PRO A 167 -10.28 -8.29 12.47
N ASP A 168 -9.40 -9.12 13.03
CA ASP A 168 -9.31 -9.49 14.44
C ASP A 168 -8.39 -8.56 15.27
N GLY A 169 -7.73 -7.59 14.64
CA GLY A 169 -6.81 -6.65 15.30
C GLY A 169 -5.51 -7.28 15.79
N LYS A 170 -5.23 -8.55 15.46
CA LYS A 170 -4.02 -9.26 15.91
C LYS A 170 -2.79 -8.96 15.07
N GLY A 171 -2.98 -8.49 13.84
CA GLY A 171 -1.93 -8.13 12.93
C GLY A 171 -2.17 -6.79 12.23
N VAL A 172 -1.12 -6.31 11.58
CA VAL A 172 -1.18 -5.14 10.69
C VAL A 172 -0.67 -5.50 9.31
N ILE A 173 -1.33 -4.96 8.28
CA ILE A 173 -0.99 -5.09 6.88
C ILE A 173 -0.06 -3.95 6.50
N ILE A 174 1.08 -4.29 5.90
CA ILE A 174 2.14 -3.36 5.55
C ILE A 174 2.56 -3.61 4.10
N LEU A 175 2.57 -2.54 3.30
CA LEU A 175 3.21 -2.56 1.99
C LEU A 175 4.73 -2.46 2.19
N GLY A 176 5.42 -3.58 2.09
CA GLY A 176 6.85 -3.64 2.44
C GLY A 176 7.54 -4.99 2.25
N GLY A 177 6.82 -6.03 1.84
CA GLY A 177 7.36 -7.34 1.52
C GLY A 177 8.34 -7.27 0.34
N ARG A 178 9.48 -7.94 0.45
CA ARG A 178 10.50 -8.01 -0.61
C ARG A 178 10.86 -9.47 -0.90
N TYR A 179 9.92 -10.18 -1.51
CA TYR A 179 10.10 -11.58 -1.86
C TYR A 179 10.82 -11.69 -3.22
N GLU A 180 10.22 -11.12 -4.28
CA GLU A 180 10.77 -11.13 -5.63
C GLU A 180 11.45 -9.81 -6.01
N ALA A 181 12.37 -9.89 -6.96
CA ALA A 181 13.05 -8.72 -7.51
C ALA A 181 12.08 -7.82 -8.30
N GLY A 182 11.88 -6.60 -7.80
CA GLY A 182 11.21 -5.53 -8.54
C GLY A 182 9.81 -5.20 -8.06
N ASN A 183 9.15 -6.10 -7.33
CA ASN A 183 7.86 -5.85 -6.69
C ASN A 183 8.01 -5.61 -5.17
N VAL A 184 6.97 -5.05 -4.57
CA VAL A 184 6.82 -4.96 -3.12
C VAL A 184 5.43 -5.47 -2.78
N ASP A 185 5.39 -6.56 -2.03
CA ASP A 185 4.14 -7.19 -1.64
C ASP A 185 3.60 -6.60 -0.32
N ASP A 186 2.30 -6.80 -0.11
CA ASP A 186 1.70 -6.64 1.21
C ASP A 186 2.05 -7.85 2.09
N ILE A 187 2.31 -7.56 3.35
CA ILE A 187 2.61 -8.55 4.40
C ILE A 187 1.72 -8.30 5.60
N VAL A 188 1.45 -9.36 6.36
CA VAL A 188 0.87 -9.26 7.70
C VAL A 188 1.97 -9.43 8.73
N VAL A 189 2.06 -8.48 9.66
CA VAL A 189 2.90 -8.62 10.86
C VAL A 189 1.99 -8.91 12.05
N ASP A 190 2.21 -10.07 12.67
CA ASP A 190 1.56 -10.46 13.92
C ASP A 190 2.07 -9.60 15.08
N LEU A 191 1.16 -8.95 15.80
CA LEU A 191 1.51 -8.00 16.86
C LEU A 191 1.94 -8.68 18.17
N GLU A 192 1.55 -9.93 18.41
CA GLU A 192 1.96 -10.64 19.61
C GLU A 192 3.40 -11.16 19.49
N THR A 193 3.76 -11.66 18.32
CA THR A 193 4.98 -12.44 18.08
C THR A 193 6.02 -11.72 17.21
N GLY A 194 5.58 -10.79 16.35
CA GLY A 194 6.40 -10.19 15.30
C GLY A 194 6.64 -11.12 14.10
N GLU A 195 5.92 -12.24 14.01
CA GLU A 195 5.95 -13.09 12.83
C GLU A 195 5.42 -12.33 11.60
N VAL A 196 6.07 -12.55 10.46
CA VAL A 196 5.75 -11.88 9.20
C VAL A 196 5.29 -12.93 8.19
N THR A 197 4.09 -12.74 7.65
CA THR A 197 3.52 -13.61 6.62
C THR A 197 3.23 -12.80 5.36
N ARG A 198 3.43 -13.43 4.20
CA ARG A 198 3.12 -12.84 2.90
C ARG A 198 1.60 -12.79 2.70
N LEU A 199 1.07 -11.67 2.23
CA LEU A 199 -0.36 -11.50 1.96
C LEU A 199 -0.67 -11.50 0.46
N THR A 200 0.13 -10.81 -0.34
CA THR A 200 -0.03 -10.76 -1.80
C THR A 200 1.14 -11.40 -2.52
N GLY A 201 0.88 -11.97 -3.70
CA GLY A 201 1.84 -12.70 -4.52
C GLY A 201 1.82 -12.34 -6.01
N ASN A 202 1.03 -11.34 -6.41
CA ASN A 202 0.94 -10.93 -7.81
C ASN A 202 2.26 -10.32 -8.32
N LEU A 203 2.50 -10.44 -9.63
CA LEU A 203 3.69 -9.87 -10.28
C LEU A 203 3.64 -8.35 -10.39
N ASP A 204 2.44 -7.79 -10.33
CA ASP A 204 2.17 -6.37 -10.43
C ASP A 204 1.98 -5.70 -9.07
N TYR A 205 1.93 -4.37 -9.08
CA TYR A 205 1.83 -3.55 -7.88
C TYR A 205 0.48 -3.76 -7.19
N ASP A 206 0.53 -4.09 -5.91
CA ASP A 206 -0.63 -4.13 -5.01
C ASP A 206 -0.46 -3.09 -3.89
N GLU A 207 -1.56 -2.44 -3.50
CA GLU A 207 -1.60 -1.45 -2.42
C GLU A 207 -3.02 -1.34 -1.81
N ASP A 208 -3.09 -0.83 -0.57
CA ASP A 208 -4.33 -0.44 0.13
C ASP A 208 -5.31 -1.60 0.31
N ILE A 209 -4.82 -2.68 0.91
CA ILE A 209 -5.57 -3.90 1.20
C ILE A 209 -6.64 -3.70 2.28
N ASP A 210 -7.82 -4.29 2.07
CA ASP A 210 -8.83 -4.52 3.11
C ASP A 210 -9.21 -6.01 3.12
N MET A 211 -9.12 -6.66 4.28
CA MET A 211 -9.45 -8.07 4.41
C MET A 211 -10.95 -8.27 4.67
N SER A 212 -11.54 -9.26 4.01
CA SER A 212 -12.86 -9.76 4.36
C SER A 212 -12.91 -10.20 5.83
N PRO A 213 -14.07 -10.13 6.51
CA PRO A 213 -14.14 -10.36 7.95
C PRO A 213 -13.65 -11.75 8.38
N ASN A 214 -13.84 -12.77 7.55
CA ASN A 214 -13.36 -14.13 7.84
C ASN A 214 -11.88 -14.36 7.48
N GLY A 215 -11.19 -13.32 6.98
CA GLY A 215 -9.77 -13.34 6.66
C GLY A 215 -9.36 -14.18 5.46
N GLN A 216 -10.29 -14.63 4.60
CA GLN A 216 -9.98 -15.49 3.45
C GLN A 216 -9.77 -14.74 2.13
N TRP A 217 -10.37 -13.55 2.02
CA TRP A 217 -10.33 -12.71 0.84
C TRP A 217 -9.79 -11.32 1.16
N ILE A 218 -9.23 -10.68 0.15
CA ILE A 218 -8.80 -9.28 0.16
C ILE A 218 -9.53 -8.50 -0.93
N ALA A 219 -9.82 -7.23 -0.63
CA ALA A 219 -10.02 -6.17 -1.59
C ALA A 219 -8.67 -5.44 -1.72
N VAL A 220 -8.22 -5.22 -2.96
CA VAL A 220 -6.87 -4.73 -3.27
C VAL A 220 -6.91 -3.72 -4.41
N GLY A 221 -6.27 -2.56 -4.19
CA GLY A 221 -5.93 -1.65 -5.26
C GLY A 221 -4.69 -2.18 -5.99
N SER A 222 -4.79 -2.40 -7.30
CA SER A 222 -3.74 -3.08 -8.04
C SER A 222 -3.52 -2.52 -9.45
N THR A 223 -2.29 -2.72 -9.97
CA THR A 223 -1.99 -2.60 -11.40
C THR A 223 -2.14 -3.92 -12.15
N ARG A 224 -2.67 -4.99 -11.52
CA ARG A 224 -2.84 -6.28 -12.20
C ARG A 224 -3.68 -6.13 -13.48
N GLY A 225 -3.23 -6.81 -14.53
CA GLY A 225 -3.75 -6.65 -15.90
C GLY A 225 -3.08 -5.54 -16.72
N TYR A 226 -2.26 -4.66 -16.12
CA TYR A 226 -1.58 -3.57 -16.84
C TYR A 226 -0.07 -3.78 -17.07
N ASP A 227 0.53 -4.82 -16.49
CA ASP A 227 1.96 -5.12 -16.60
C ASP A 227 2.88 -3.96 -16.20
N ALA A 228 2.56 -3.28 -15.09
CA ALA A 228 3.31 -2.14 -14.61
C ALA A 228 4.71 -2.52 -14.09
N LEU A 229 4.77 -3.59 -13.28
CA LEU A 229 5.99 -4.16 -12.72
C LEU A 229 6.35 -5.50 -13.37
N THR A 230 5.39 -6.17 -14.01
CA THR A 230 5.56 -7.41 -14.78
C THR A 230 6.82 -7.47 -15.66
N PRO A 231 7.24 -6.41 -16.39
CA PRO A 231 8.47 -6.44 -17.18
C PRO A 231 9.73 -6.81 -16.36
N MET A 232 9.76 -6.52 -15.05
CA MET A 232 10.85 -6.88 -14.15
C MET A 232 10.56 -8.15 -13.34
N SER A 233 9.34 -8.29 -12.81
CA SER A 233 8.96 -9.31 -11.82
C SER A 233 8.74 -10.69 -12.44
N ARG A 234 8.26 -10.78 -13.69
CA ARG A 234 7.99 -12.07 -14.36
C ARG A 234 9.22 -12.93 -14.64
N ILE A 235 10.43 -12.35 -14.55
CA ILE A 235 11.66 -13.15 -14.49
C ILE A 235 11.92 -13.46 -13.02
N VAL A 236 11.13 -14.41 -12.50
CA VAL A 236 11.00 -14.66 -11.05
C VAL A 236 12.33 -15.07 -10.43
N ARG A 237 12.74 -14.31 -9.41
CA ARG A 237 13.96 -14.53 -8.60
C ARG A 237 13.88 -13.72 -7.30
N PRO A 238 14.58 -14.14 -6.23
CA PRO A 238 14.58 -13.39 -4.97
C PRO A 238 15.04 -11.94 -5.11
N ALA A 239 14.59 -11.07 -4.22
CA ALA A 239 15.00 -9.67 -4.11
C ALA A 239 16.47 -9.51 -3.62
N PHE A 240 17.44 -9.98 -4.41
CA PHE A 240 18.86 -9.96 -4.06
C PHE A 240 19.49 -8.56 -4.05
N LEU A 241 18.81 -7.56 -4.62
CA LEU A 241 19.31 -6.19 -4.78
C LEU A 241 18.18 -5.15 -4.58
N PRO A 242 18.52 -3.91 -4.18
CA PRO A 242 17.53 -2.87 -3.91
C PRO A 242 17.23 -2.06 -5.19
N ALA A 243 16.41 -2.58 -6.10
CA ALA A 243 16.03 -1.85 -7.30
C ALA A 243 15.12 -0.65 -7.00
N ASP A 244 14.22 -0.78 -6.01
CA ASP A 244 13.34 0.28 -5.50
C ASP A 244 12.54 1.01 -6.63
N ILE A 245 12.11 0.28 -7.68
CA ILE A 245 11.45 0.85 -8.87
C ILE A 245 9.99 1.27 -8.64
N GLN A 246 9.34 0.70 -7.62
CA GLN A 246 7.91 0.84 -7.32
C GLN A 246 7.40 2.29 -7.42
N GLY A 247 8.07 3.23 -6.74
CA GLY A 247 7.63 4.63 -6.74
C GLY A 247 7.66 5.28 -8.12
N ALA A 248 8.65 4.96 -8.95
CA ALA A 248 8.73 5.49 -10.31
C ALA A 248 7.67 4.90 -11.25
N VAL A 249 7.37 3.61 -11.08
CA VAL A 249 6.30 2.94 -11.82
C VAL A 249 4.94 3.47 -11.40
N TYR A 250 4.68 3.57 -10.10
CA TYR A 250 3.47 4.20 -9.56
C TYR A 250 3.24 5.58 -10.17
N GLU A 251 4.24 6.47 -10.11
CA GLU A 251 4.14 7.84 -10.65
C GLU A 251 3.77 7.88 -12.13
N LYS A 252 4.31 6.93 -12.90
CA LYS A 252 4.04 6.84 -14.34
C LYS A 252 2.60 6.41 -14.63
N TYR A 253 2.12 5.38 -13.92
CA TYR A 253 0.79 4.82 -14.11
C TYR A 253 -0.32 5.69 -13.47
N ARG A 254 -0.02 6.46 -12.39
CA ARG A 254 -1.04 7.35 -11.79
C ARG A 254 -1.43 8.55 -12.65
N GLY A 255 -0.54 9.00 -13.54
CA GLY A 255 -0.78 10.17 -14.38
C GLY A 255 -0.95 11.47 -13.59
N THR A 256 -1.86 12.34 -14.04
CA THR A 256 -2.01 13.71 -13.56
C THR A 256 -3.01 13.88 -12.42
N GLY A 257 -3.91 12.92 -12.22
CA GLY A 257 -4.96 12.99 -11.20
C GLY A 257 -5.70 11.67 -11.03
N ASP A 258 -6.71 11.65 -10.16
CA ASP A 258 -7.48 10.43 -9.85
C ASP A 258 -8.19 9.84 -11.08
N SER A 259 -8.64 10.68 -12.02
CA SER A 259 -9.27 10.25 -13.28
C SER A 259 -8.33 9.45 -14.19
N THR A 260 -7.03 9.67 -14.12
CA THR A 260 -6.02 8.99 -14.96
C THR A 260 -5.25 7.91 -14.20
N ASN A 261 -5.61 7.67 -12.93
CA ASN A 261 -4.81 6.86 -12.03
C ASN A 261 -5.23 5.40 -12.02
N ILE A 262 -4.59 4.61 -12.88
CA ILE A 262 -4.79 3.16 -13.01
C ILE A 262 -3.90 2.32 -12.08
N THR A 263 -3.18 2.91 -11.12
CA THR A 263 -2.29 2.10 -10.24
C THR A 263 -3.04 1.29 -9.21
N ASN A 264 -4.24 1.74 -8.84
CA ASN A 264 -4.97 1.19 -7.72
C ASN A 264 -6.43 0.92 -8.12
N GLN A 265 -6.61 0.25 -9.26
CA GLN A 265 -7.93 -0.23 -9.67
C GLN A 265 -8.35 -1.36 -8.73
N GLU A 266 -9.64 -1.48 -8.40
CA GLU A 266 -10.09 -2.32 -7.29
C GLU A 266 -10.39 -3.76 -7.73
N TRP A 267 -9.78 -4.72 -7.05
CA TRP A 267 -9.98 -6.16 -7.27
C TRP A 267 -10.37 -6.85 -5.98
N ILE A 268 -11.07 -7.98 -6.10
CA ILE A 268 -11.25 -8.93 -5.00
C ILE A 268 -10.64 -10.27 -5.35
N VAL A 269 -9.91 -10.85 -4.42
CA VAL A 269 -9.20 -12.12 -4.64
C VAL A 269 -9.10 -12.92 -3.35
N ALA A 270 -9.18 -14.24 -3.45
CA ALA A 270 -8.90 -15.13 -2.32
C ALA A 270 -7.40 -15.11 -2.06
N ILE A 271 -6.98 -14.97 -0.80
CA ILE A 271 -5.55 -14.86 -0.44
C ILE A 271 -4.76 -16.08 -0.97
N GLU A 272 -5.33 -17.28 -0.85
CA GLU A 272 -4.68 -18.49 -1.35
C GLU A 272 -4.48 -18.50 -2.87
N ASP A 273 -5.32 -17.81 -3.63
CA ASP A 273 -5.25 -17.76 -5.09
C ASP A 273 -4.30 -16.64 -5.54
N ASP A 274 -4.30 -15.50 -4.85
CA ASP A 274 -3.33 -14.41 -5.09
C ASP A 274 -1.89 -14.89 -4.85
N LEU A 275 -1.66 -15.66 -3.78
CA LEU A 275 -0.36 -16.29 -3.50
C LEU A 275 0.06 -17.35 -4.54
N LYS A 276 -0.85 -17.78 -5.42
CA LYS A 276 -0.55 -18.65 -6.58
C LYS A 276 -0.43 -17.86 -7.89
N GLY A 277 -0.54 -16.52 -7.84
CA GLY A 277 -0.47 -15.65 -9.01
C GLY A 277 -1.77 -15.53 -9.80
N GLU A 278 -2.92 -15.87 -9.21
CA GLU A 278 -4.22 -15.66 -9.85
C GLU A 278 -4.67 -14.20 -9.68
N ASP A 279 -5.28 -13.61 -10.71
CA ASP A 279 -5.66 -12.19 -10.70
C ASP A 279 -6.89 -11.87 -9.83
N GLY A 280 -7.78 -12.84 -9.63
CA GLY A 280 -9.06 -12.61 -8.95
C GLY A 280 -10.11 -11.97 -9.84
N ILE A 281 -10.91 -11.07 -9.27
CA ILE A 281 -12.10 -10.49 -9.91
C ILE A 281 -12.00 -8.96 -9.87
N PRO A 282 -12.01 -8.27 -11.03
CA PRO A 282 -12.11 -6.82 -11.03
C PRO A 282 -13.51 -6.42 -10.58
N VAL A 283 -13.62 -5.45 -9.67
CA VAL A 283 -14.93 -4.94 -9.22
C VAL A 283 -15.35 -3.63 -9.90
N PHE A 284 -14.52 -3.13 -10.82
CA PHE A 284 -14.77 -2.02 -11.73
C PHE A 284 -15.19 -2.51 -13.13
N VAL A 285 -15.56 -1.58 -14.00
CA VAL A 285 -16.01 -1.88 -15.37
C VAL A 285 -15.13 -1.16 -16.37
N ASP A 286 -14.39 -1.90 -17.19
CA ASP A 286 -13.60 -1.32 -18.29
C ASP A 286 -14.49 -0.65 -19.34
N GLY A 287 -14.04 0.51 -19.83
CA GLY A 287 -14.63 1.25 -20.93
C GLY A 287 -15.91 2.02 -20.57
N ASP A 288 -16.21 2.17 -19.28
CA ASP A 288 -17.35 2.96 -18.80
C ASP A 288 -16.98 4.42 -18.52
N GLY A 289 -15.69 4.76 -18.65
CA GLY A 289 -15.14 6.10 -18.49
C GLY A 289 -14.83 6.48 -17.04
N TYR A 290 -14.82 5.51 -16.12
CA TYR A 290 -14.44 5.71 -14.73
C TYR A 290 -13.25 4.85 -14.34
N THR A 291 -12.39 5.42 -13.51
CA THR A 291 -11.23 4.72 -12.95
C THR A 291 -11.49 4.41 -11.50
N ALA A 292 -11.39 3.14 -11.11
CA ALA A 292 -11.50 2.74 -9.71
C ALA A 292 -10.31 3.21 -8.89
N ARG A 293 -10.57 3.53 -7.62
CA ARG A 293 -9.60 4.12 -6.71
C ARG A 293 -9.53 3.33 -5.42
N SER A 294 -8.32 3.34 -4.86
CA SER A 294 -7.93 2.62 -3.65
C SER A 294 -8.72 2.98 -2.39
N MET A 295 -8.44 2.23 -1.33
CA MET A 295 -9.08 2.30 -0.01
C MET A 295 -10.48 1.73 -0.01
N ALA A 296 -10.63 0.54 -0.59
CA ALA A 296 -11.85 -0.23 -0.44
C ALA A 296 -12.15 -0.59 1.02
N SER A 297 -13.40 -0.98 1.22
CA SER A 297 -13.93 -1.38 2.52
C SER A 297 -14.82 -2.59 2.33
N TRP A 298 -14.45 -3.73 2.90
CA TRP A 298 -15.39 -4.80 3.15
C TRP A 298 -16.44 -4.35 4.16
N ASN A 299 -17.66 -4.86 4.01
CA ASN A 299 -18.64 -4.80 5.08
C ASN A 299 -18.41 -5.93 6.10
N ASN A 300 -19.10 -5.84 7.23
CA ASN A 300 -18.90 -6.77 8.35
C ASN A 300 -19.44 -8.19 8.11
N THR A 301 -20.13 -8.43 6.99
CA THR A 301 -20.63 -9.75 6.59
C THR A 301 -19.77 -10.41 5.51
N GLY A 302 -18.88 -9.67 4.86
CA GLY A 302 -18.01 -10.17 3.79
C GLY A 302 -18.73 -10.40 2.45
N ASP A 303 -19.89 -9.78 2.24
CA ASP A 303 -20.70 -9.90 1.01
C ASP A 303 -20.82 -8.60 0.22
N ALA A 304 -20.16 -7.52 0.65
CA ALA A 304 -20.03 -6.31 -0.13
C ALA A 304 -18.68 -5.61 0.09
N VAL A 305 -18.20 -4.96 -0.97
CA VAL A 305 -17.03 -4.08 -0.94
C VAL A 305 -17.46 -2.70 -1.43
N ALA A 306 -17.13 -1.66 -0.67
CA ALA A 306 -17.34 -0.28 -1.05
C ALA A 306 -16.02 0.36 -1.48
N PHE A 307 -16.05 1.11 -2.57
CA PHE A 307 -14.91 1.88 -3.09
C PHE A 307 -15.44 3.10 -3.84
N TRP A 308 -14.58 3.85 -4.51
CA TRP A 308 -14.98 5.01 -5.29
C TRP A 308 -14.27 5.07 -6.63
N GLU A 309 -14.85 5.86 -7.52
CA GLU A 309 -14.43 5.97 -8.91
C GLU A 309 -14.40 7.43 -9.35
N ALA A 310 -13.46 7.76 -10.21
CA ALA A 310 -13.29 9.10 -10.77
C ALA A 310 -13.52 9.08 -12.29
N SER A 311 -14.32 10.02 -12.79
CA SER A 311 -14.62 10.12 -14.22
C SER A 311 -13.42 10.62 -15.02
N GLY A 312 -13.13 9.96 -16.13
CA GLY A 312 -12.16 10.41 -17.13
C GLY A 312 -12.59 11.67 -17.88
N ALA A 313 -13.90 11.97 -17.90
CA ALA A 313 -14.46 13.12 -18.62
C ALA A 313 -14.53 14.41 -17.78
N ASP A 314 -14.69 14.28 -16.46
CA ASP A 314 -14.79 15.39 -15.52
C ASP A 314 -14.21 14.97 -14.15
N GLU A 315 -13.06 15.54 -13.76
CA GLU A 315 -12.39 15.22 -12.49
C GLU A 315 -13.23 15.59 -11.24
N THR A 316 -14.31 16.36 -11.40
CA THR A 316 -15.26 16.67 -10.32
C THR A 316 -16.44 15.70 -10.25
N ASP A 317 -16.56 14.81 -11.23
CA ASP A 317 -17.54 13.73 -11.23
C ASP A 317 -16.90 12.46 -10.66
N THR A 318 -17.25 12.16 -9.41
CA THR A 318 -16.87 10.92 -8.74
C THR A 318 -18.10 10.23 -8.19
N ARG A 319 -18.02 8.90 -8.06
CA ARG A 319 -19.11 8.08 -7.55
C ARG A 319 -18.63 7.11 -6.48
N LEU A 320 -19.52 6.83 -5.52
CA LEU A 320 -19.34 5.74 -4.57
C LEU A 320 -19.94 4.47 -5.17
N VAL A 321 -19.22 3.37 -5.05
CA VAL A 321 -19.62 2.06 -5.60
C VAL A 321 -19.73 1.07 -4.46
N ILE A 322 -20.75 0.22 -4.51
CA ILE A 322 -20.86 -0.97 -3.66
C ILE A 322 -20.93 -2.19 -4.58
N ALA A 323 -19.84 -2.94 -4.66
CA ALA A 323 -19.81 -4.24 -5.32
C ALA A 323 -20.42 -5.29 -4.38
N ASN A 324 -21.55 -5.87 -4.78
CA ASN A 324 -22.18 -6.96 -4.04
C ASN A 324 -21.57 -8.29 -4.47
N VAL A 325 -20.91 -8.97 -3.54
CA VAL A 325 -20.15 -10.18 -3.79
C VAL A 325 -21.03 -11.39 -3.51
N LYS A 326 -21.18 -12.27 -4.50
CA LYS A 326 -22.00 -13.48 -4.38
C LYS A 326 -21.19 -14.69 -4.79
N TYR A 327 -21.52 -15.83 -4.17
CA TYR A 327 -20.92 -17.14 -4.48
C TYR A 327 -19.41 -17.25 -4.17
N THR A 328 -18.87 -16.33 -3.38
CA THR A 328 -17.53 -16.40 -2.81
C THR A 328 -17.55 -17.07 -1.44
N THR A 329 -16.36 -17.40 -0.93
CA THR A 329 -16.16 -17.84 0.46
C THR A 329 -15.77 -16.68 1.39
N SER A 330 -15.90 -15.43 0.97
CA SER A 330 -15.54 -14.23 1.75
C SER A 330 -16.47 -13.96 2.94
N VAL A 331 -17.62 -14.64 2.99
CA VAL A 331 -18.63 -14.44 4.04
C VAL A 331 -18.29 -15.21 5.31
N GLY A 332 -18.53 -14.58 6.45
CA GLY A 332 -18.31 -15.18 7.77
C GLY A 332 -17.99 -14.11 8.80
N PRO A 333 -18.13 -14.42 10.10
CA PRO A 333 -17.72 -13.48 11.14
C PRO A 333 -16.19 -13.41 11.22
N VAL A 334 -15.69 -12.36 11.87
CA VAL A 334 -14.32 -12.36 12.40
C VAL A 334 -14.15 -13.51 13.37
N GLU A 335 -13.06 -14.28 13.21
CA GLU A 335 -12.71 -15.36 14.13
C GLU A 335 -11.98 -14.81 15.38
N GLY A 336 -12.28 -15.37 16.55
CA GLY A 336 -11.64 -14.97 17.81
C GLY A 336 -12.19 -13.68 18.42
N ASP A 337 -11.43 -13.12 19.37
CA ASP A 337 -11.69 -11.79 19.93
C ASP A 337 -10.91 -10.72 19.17
N ARG A 338 -11.37 -9.46 19.27
CA ARG A 338 -10.75 -8.31 18.60
C ARG A 338 -9.71 -7.56 19.45
N ILE A 339 -9.20 -8.18 20.51
CA ILE A 339 -8.32 -7.49 21.46
C ILE A 339 -6.95 -7.28 20.83
N THR A 340 -6.54 -6.04 20.61
CA THR A 340 -5.26 -5.70 20.03
C THR A 340 -4.11 -6.07 20.98
N PRO A 341 -3.13 -6.88 20.57
CA PRO A 341 -1.95 -7.19 21.38
C PRO A 341 -1.01 -5.99 21.49
N GLU A 342 -0.28 -5.92 22.59
CA GLU A 342 0.80 -4.94 22.78
C GLU A 342 2.10 -5.47 22.13
N PRO A 343 2.65 -4.82 21.09
CA PRO A 343 3.82 -5.31 20.37
C PRO A 343 5.13 -5.04 21.13
N THR A 344 5.27 -5.59 22.33
CA THR A 344 6.40 -5.33 23.24
C THR A 344 7.75 -5.84 22.73
N TRP A 345 7.73 -6.76 21.76
CA TRP A 345 8.92 -7.23 21.02
C TRP A 345 9.50 -6.13 20.11
N ALA A 346 8.65 -5.20 19.65
CA ALA A 346 9.04 -4.18 18.69
C ALA A 346 9.78 -3.01 19.39
N PRO A 347 10.79 -2.41 18.71
CA PRO A 347 11.54 -1.29 19.26
C PRO A 347 10.66 -0.04 19.42
N GLU A 348 10.95 0.75 20.45
CA GLU A 348 10.27 2.03 20.69
C GLU A 348 10.60 3.04 19.57
N LEU A 349 9.57 3.71 19.04
CA LEU A 349 9.71 4.74 18.01
C LEU A 349 10.70 5.85 18.41
N LYS A 350 10.67 6.27 19.67
CA LYS A 350 11.46 7.40 20.19
C LYS A 350 12.98 7.18 20.12
N THR A 351 13.43 5.93 20.01
CA THR A 351 14.85 5.56 19.89
C THR A 351 15.19 4.89 18.56
N TYR A 352 14.17 4.53 17.76
CA TYR A 352 14.35 3.86 16.49
C TYR A 352 14.95 4.79 15.43
N VAL A 353 15.99 4.30 14.75
CA VAL A 353 16.58 4.92 13.57
C VAL A 353 16.53 3.90 12.43
N PRO A 354 15.80 4.15 11.34
CA PRO A 354 15.66 3.18 10.26
C PRO A 354 16.99 2.92 9.55
N SER A 355 17.12 1.71 9.03
CA SER A 355 18.17 1.31 8.10
C SER A 355 17.56 1.00 6.74
N ALA A 356 18.42 0.77 5.74
CA ALA A 356 17.96 0.23 4.47
C ALA A 356 17.21 -1.09 4.70
N ALA A 357 16.28 -1.39 3.80
CA ALA A 357 15.57 -2.66 3.79
C ALA A 357 16.57 -3.83 3.81
N PRO A 358 16.35 -4.86 4.64
CA PRO A 358 17.22 -6.03 4.64
C PRO A 358 17.14 -6.72 3.27
N LEU A 359 18.30 -7.13 2.77
CA LEU A 359 18.43 -7.97 1.58
C LEU A 359 19.04 -9.31 1.99
N PRO A 360 18.84 -10.38 1.22
CA PRO A 360 19.59 -11.62 1.41
C PRO A 360 21.09 -11.32 1.52
N PRO A 361 21.87 -11.95 2.42
CA PRO A 361 23.31 -11.71 2.52
C PRO A 361 24.09 -11.94 1.20
N THR A 362 25.33 -11.48 1.11
CA THR A 362 26.21 -11.91 0.00
C THR A 362 26.53 -13.39 0.12
N GLY A 363 26.71 -14.07 -1.02
CA GLY A 363 26.92 -15.52 -1.05
C GLY A 363 26.32 -16.19 -2.28
N THR A 364 26.38 -17.52 -2.30
CA THR A 364 25.82 -18.34 -3.38
C THR A 364 24.50 -18.95 -2.93
N TYR A 365 23.47 -18.79 -3.76
CA TYR A 365 22.13 -19.31 -3.55
C TYR A 365 21.82 -20.36 -4.62
N ALA A 366 21.25 -21.48 -4.23
CA ALA A 366 20.77 -22.49 -5.18
C ALA A 366 19.41 -22.06 -5.75
N GLY A 367 19.17 -22.36 -7.04
CA GLY A 367 17.82 -22.29 -7.61
C GLY A 367 16.97 -23.48 -7.17
N ALA A 368 15.64 -23.32 -7.22
CA ALA A 368 14.67 -24.35 -6.85
C ALA A 368 14.89 -25.65 -7.66
N GLY A 369 15.17 -25.53 -8.96
CA GLY A 369 15.46 -26.66 -9.85
C GLY A 369 16.96 -26.95 -10.06
N GLY A 370 17.86 -26.18 -9.41
CA GLY A 370 19.31 -26.30 -9.57
C GLY A 370 20.01 -25.00 -10.00
N GLY A 371 21.29 -25.12 -10.34
CA GLY A 371 22.16 -23.98 -10.66
C GLY A 371 22.39 -23.05 -9.49
N SER A 372 22.88 -21.83 -9.77
CA SER A 372 23.23 -20.89 -8.72
C SER A 372 23.13 -19.41 -9.09
N ALA A 373 22.84 -18.59 -8.07
CA ALA A 373 22.96 -17.14 -8.09
C ALA A 373 24.06 -16.72 -7.10
N LEU A 374 25.14 -16.12 -7.59
CA LEU A 374 26.21 -15.56 -6.76
C LEU A 374 25.95 -14.07 -6.54
N VAL A 375 25.68 -13.70 -5.29
CA VAL A 375 25.48 -12.32 -4.86
C VAL A 375 26.78 -11.78 -4.26
N SER A 376 27.25 -10.66 -4.79
CA SER A 376 28.47 -9.98 -4.36
C SER A 376 28.19 -8.49 -4.14
N GLU A 377 28.97 -7.87 -3.24
CA GLU A 377 28.83 -6.46 -2.90
C GLU A 377 30.20 -5.84 -2.68
N VAL A 378 30.42 -4.65 -3.24
CA VAL A 378 31.65 -3.86 -3.07
C VAL A 378 31.26 -2.41 -2.81
N THR A 379 31.87 -1.81 -1.80
CA THR A 379 31.80 -0.37 -1.56
C THR A 379 33.09 0.29 -2.03
N ASP A 380 32.98 1.28 -2.90
CA ASP A 380 34.15 2.03 -3.39
C ASP A 380 34.60 3.14 -2.44
N GLU A 381 35.72 3.79 -2.76
CA GLU A 381 36.30 4.88 -1.94
C GLU A 381 35.38 6.11 -1.81
N THR A 382 34.42 6.26 -2.73
CA THR A 382 33.43 7.35 -2.72
C THR A 382 32.15 6.98 -1.96
N GLY A 383 32.06 5.76 -1.43
CA GLY A 383 30.92 5.26 -0.69
C GLY A 383 29.77 4.76 -1.57
N HIS A 384 30.00 4.57 -2.87
CA HIS A 384 29.02 3.89 -3.72
C HIS A 384 29.09 2.39 -3.48
N ILE A 385 27.92 1.78 -3.31
CA ILE A 385 27.73 0.36 -3.08
C ILE A 385 27.29 -0.25 -4.40
N THR A 386 28.13 -1.10 -4.97
CA THR A 386 27.80 -1.92 -6.12
C THR A 386 27.44 -3.32 -5.64
N ARG A 387 26.22 -3.76 -5.93
CA ARG A 387 25.73 -5.09 -5.59
C ARG A 387 25.35 -5.82 -6.87
N THR A 388 25.96 -6.99 -7.10
CA THR A 388 25.85 -7.74 -8.35
C THR A 388 25.44 -9.18 -8.09
N VAL A 389 24.48 -9.66 -8.89
CA VAL A 389 24.08 -11.06 -8.95
C VAL A 389 24.57 -11.67 -10.25
N THR A 390 25.25 -12.81 -10.17
CA THR A 390 25.64 -13.62 -11.34
C THR A 390 24.88 -14.93 -11.32
N TYR A 391 24.07 -15.17 -12.34
CA TYR A 391 23.31 -16.40 -12.53
C TYR A 391 24.11 -17.37 -13.40
N THR A 392 24.20 -18.63 -12.96
CA THR A 392 24.79 -19.74 -13.71
C THR A 392 23.84 -20.92 -13.64
N ASP A 393 23.13 -21.14 -14.75
CA ASP A 393 22.08 -22.15 -14.91
C ASP A 393 21.06 -22.15 -13.76
N TYR A 394 20.80 -20.99 -13.15
CA TYR A 394 19.89 -20.87 -12.01
C TYR A 394 18.48 -21.22 -12.43
N VAL A 395 17.89 -22.26 -11.86
CA VAL A 395 16.55 -22.72 -12.21
C VAL A 395 15.55 -22.20 -11.17
N ASN A 396 14.63 -21.31 -11.58
CA ASN A 396 13.58 -20.80 -10.69
C ASN A 396 12.44 -21.82 -10.52
N GLU A 397 11.39 -21.44 -9.80
CA GLU A 397 10.24 -22.31 -9.48
C GLU A 397 9.37 -22.64 -10.71
N GLU A 398 9.45 -21.82 -11.76
CA GLU A 398 8.73 -21.98 -13.04
C GLU A 398 9.58 -22.69 -14.11
N GLY A 399 10.71 -23.29 -13.74
CA GLY A 399 11.57 -24.00 -14.69
C GLY A 399 12.34 -23.09 -15.66
N MET A 400 12.33 -21.76 -15.45
CA MET A 400 13.21 -20.83 -16.16
C MET A 400 14.65 -21.02 -15.69
N ILE A 401 15.56 -21.17 -16.64
CA ILE A 401 17.01 -21.25 -16.45
C ILE A 401 17.61 -19.89 -16.78
N LEU A 402 18.08 -19.20 -15.73
CA LEU A 402 18.67 -17.87 -15.81
C LEU A 402 20.20 -17.95 -15.94
N ASN A 403 20.73 -17.23 -16.93
CA ASN A 403 22.17 -17.06 -17.14
C ASN A 403 22.51 -15.60 -17.42
N GLY A 404 23.55 -15.06 -16.77
CA GLY A 404 23.98 -13.67 -16.94
C GLY A 404 24.08 -12.92 -15.64
N THR A 405 23.88 -11.59 -15.67
CA THR A 405 24.09 -10.74 -14.50
C THR A 405 23.06 -9.65 -14.37
N GLU A 406 22.83 -9.21 -13.14
CA GLU A 406 22.21 -7.92 -12.83
C GLU A 406 22.94 -7.23 -11.69
N SER A 407 22.81 -5.90 -11.62
CA SER A 407 23.55 -5.10 -10.66
C SER A 407 22.81 -3.82 -10.31
N THR A 408 22.99 -3.37 -9.06
CA THR A 408 22.64 -2.01 -8.63
C THR A 408 23.89 -1.25 -8.22
N VAL A 409 23.94 0.05 -8.50
CA VAL A 409 24.88 1.01 -7.89
C VAL A 409 24.08 2.03 -7.10
N THR A 410 24.34 2.14 -5.80
CA THR A 410 23.63 3.06 -4.89
C THR A 410 24.62 3.82 -4.01
N THR A 411 24.13 4.84 -3.29
CA THR A 411 24.83 5.43 -2.13
C THR A 411 24.19 4.95 -0.83
N ALA A 412 24.74 5.34 0.33
CA ALA A 412 24.14 5.07 1.64
C ALA A 412 22.73 5.66 1.83
N SER A 413 22.36 6.69 1.06
CA SER A 413 21.00 7.24 1.09
C SER A 413 20.01 6.43 0.26
N GLN A 414 20.52 5.61 -0.67
CA GLN A 414 19.77 4.87 -1.69
C GLN A 414 18.80 5.74 -2.50
N SER A 415 18.95 7.08 -2.48
CA SER A 415 18.02 7.99 -3.15
C SER A 415 18.06 7.85 -4.67
N ASN A 416 19.20 7.44 -5.20
CA ASN A 416 19.41 7.15 -6.61
C ASN A 416 19.97 5.73 -6.74
N VAL A 417 19.34 4.93 -7.60
CA VAL A 417 19.73 3.56 -7.91
C VAL A 417 19.97 3.46 -9.40
N ARG A 418 21.19 3.10 -9.81
CA ARG A 418 21.42 2.66 -11.18
C ARG A 418 21.26 1.15 -11.24
N TYR A 419 20.26 0.67 -11.97
CA TYR A 419 19.99 -0.75 -12.18
C TYR A 419 20.42 -1.18 -13.59
N THR A 420 21.20 -2.25 -13.69
CA THR A 420 21.59 -2.86 -14.96
C THR A 420 21.30 -4.36 -14.94
N ALA A 421 20.87 -4.91 -16.08
CA ALA A 421 20.62 -6.33 -16.23
C ALA A 421 20.95 -6.81 -17.64
N ASN A 422 21.48 -8.02 -17.73
CA ASN A 422 21.64 -8.78 -18.96
C ASN A 422 21.53 -10.27 -18.60
N ILE A 423 20.29 -10.74 -18.54
CA ILE A 423 19.93 -12.12 -18.20
C ILE A 423 19.31 -12.75 -19.43
N THR A 424 19.77 -13.95 -19.77
CA THR A 424 19.15 -14.84 -20.77
C THR A 424 18.29 -15.86 -20.05
N VAL A 425 17.11 -16.12 -20.60
CA VAL A 425 16.15 -17.10 -20.09
C VAL A 425 16.06 -18.26 -21.08
N THR A 426 16.22 -19.49 -20.57
CA THR A 426 16.04 -20.76 -21.30
C THR A 426 15.31 -21.75 -20.40
N GLY A 427 15.07 -23.00 -20.85
CA GLY A 427 14.38 -24.00 -20.03
C GLY A 427 12.93 -24.20 -20.48
N GLU A 428 11.98 -24.15 -19.54
CA GLU A 428 10.54 -24.24 -19.85
C GLU A 428 10.04 -23.02 -20.63
N HIS A 429 10.66 -21.86 -20.40
CA HIS A 429 10.44 -20.61 -21.13
C HIS A 429 11.72 -20.13 -21.82
N THR A 430 11.58 -19.22 -22.77
CA THR A 430 12.70 -18.60 -23.49
C THR A 430 12.61 -17.08 -23.48
N GLY A 431 13.75 -16.38 -23.46
CA GLY A 431 13.78 -14.93 -23.62
C GLY A 431 14.90 -14.23 -22.86
N TYR A 432 14.62 -13.07 -22.26
CA TYR A 432 15.63 -12.26 -21.56
C TYR A 432 15.05 -11.26 -20.54
N LEU A 433 15.92 -10.75 -19.66
CA LEU A 433 15.74 -9.47 -18.97
C LEU A 433 16.95 -8.58 -19.25
N LYS A 434 16.71 -7.37 -19.76
CA LYS A 434 17.74 -6.37 -20.04
C LYS A 434 17.37 -5.03 -19.42
N ALA A 435 18.35 -4.37 -18.82
CA ALA A 435 18.16 -3.06 -18.23
C ALA A 435 19.43 -2.20 -18.25
N ASP A 436 19.24 -0.89 -18.41
CA ASP A 436 20.16 0.18 -17.98
C ASP A 436 19.28 1.36 -17.59
N ALA A 437 18.95 1.44 -16.31
CA ALA A 437 17.99 2.38 -15.76
C ALA A 437 18.58 3.17 -14.58
N ASN A 438 18.21 4.44 -14.46
CA ASN A 438 18.44 5.23 -13.26
C ASN A 438 17.10 5.55 -12.62
N ILE A 439 16.97 5.20 -11.34
CA ILE A 439 15.76 5.33 -10.53
C ILE A 439 16.03 6.34 -9.43
N ASP A 440 15.27 7.43 -9.41
CA ASP A 440 15.30 8.44 -8.35
C ASP A 440 14.08 8.25 -7.44
N LYS A 441 14.31 7.86 -6.18
CA LYS A 441 13.24 7.63 -5.19
C LYS A 441 12.62 8.91 -4.67
N LEU A 442 13.37 10.02 -4.68
CA LEU A 442 12.91 11.30 -4.15
C LEU A 442 11.99 11.98 -5.16
N GLN A 443 12.39 11.97 -6.43
CA GLN A 443 11.60 12.50 -7.53
C GLN A 443 10.58 11.47 -8.05
N ARG A 444 10.73 10.21 -7.64
CA ARG A 444 9.93 9.07 -8.11
C ARG A 444 9.91 9.00 -9.65
N MET A 445 11.10 9.03 -10.24
CA MET A 445 11.28 9.00 -11.69
C MET A 445 12.24 7.89 -12.10
N MET A 446 12.04 7.33 -13.28
CA MET A 446 12.96 6.40 -13.92
C MET A 446 13.36 6.92 -15.31
N THR A 447 14.66 6.84 -15.61
CA THR A 447 15.20 7.02 -16.98
C THR A 447 15.88 5.76 -17.45
N GLY A 448 16.01 5.58 -18.77
CA GLY A 448 16.57 4.37 -19.36
C GLY A 448 15.49 3.32 -19.63
N TYR A 449 15.84 2.05 -19.53
CA TYR A 449 14.92 0.95 -19.85
C TYR A 449 15.08 -0.25 -18.91
N ILE A 450 13.97 -0.94 -18.72
CA ILE A 450 13.87 -2.29 -18.16
C ILE A 450 12.91 -3.03 -19.10
N THR A 451 13.39 -4.09 -19.74
CA THR A 451 12.65 -4.81 -20.77
C THR A 451 12.88 -6.30 -20.60
N SER A 452 11.80 -7.07 -20.62
CA SER A 452 11.89 -8.53 -20.67
C SER A 452 11.17 -9.12 -21.87
N ASP A 453 11.59 -10.32 -22.23
CA ASP A 453 11.01 -11.19 -23.23
C ASP A 453 10.77 -12.55 -22.59
N VAL A 454 9.57 -13.09 -22.76
CA VAL A 454 9.15 -14.42 -22.32
C VAL A 454 8.32 -14.99 -23.46
N ASP A 455 8.85 -16.01 -24.12
CA ASP A 455 8.25 -16.71 -25.25
C ASP A 455 7.81 -15.81 -26.41
N GLY A 456 8.54 -14.71 -26.64
CA GLY A 456 8.28 -13.75 -27.70
C GLY A 456 7.32 -12.62 -27.33
N ASP A 457 6.72 -12.66 -26.14
CA ASP A 457 6.00 -11.52 -25.57
C ASP A 457 7.03 -10.55 -24.96
N VAL A 458 7.07 -9.30 -25.42
CA VAL A 458 8.09 -8.31 -25.04
C VAL A 458 7.44 -7.15 -24.31
N LEU A 459 7.84 -6.96 -23.05
CA LEU A 459 7.30 -5.93 -22.17
C LEU A 459 8.38 -4.97 -21.68
N SER A 460 8.03 -3.70 -21.49
CA SER A 460 8.94 -2.71 -20.92
C SER A 460 8.25 -1.79 -19.92
N VAL A 461 8.90 -1.55 -18.78
CA VAL A 461 8.43 -0.60 -17.74
C VAL A 461 8.23 0.81 -18.34
N ASN A 462 9.08 1.17 -19.31
CA ASN A 462 9.07 2.48 -19.94
C ASN A 462 8.28 2.54 -21.27
N ASP A 463 7.23 1.74 -21.43
CA ASP A 463 6.30 1.87 -22.55
C ASP A 463 5.26 2.97 -22.27
N GLN A 464 5.21 4.04 -23.06
CA GLN A 464 4.22 5.12 -22.88
C GLN A 464 2.97 4.87 -23.74
N ASP A 465 3.14 4.27 -24.91
CA ASP A 465 2.03 4.01 -25.83
C ASP A 465 1.07 3.01 -25.20
N ARG A 466 1.59 1.98 -24.53
CA ARG A 466 0.78 1.01 -23.78
C ARG A 466 0.02 1.66 -22.61
N ILE A 467 0.68 2.50 -21.81
CA ILE A 467 0.03 3.17 -20.68
C ILE A 467 -1.09 4.09 -21.16
N ASP A 468 -0.87 4.77 -22.29
CA ASP A 468 -1.90 5.64 -22.88
C ASP A 468 -3.06 4.82 -23.47
N GLU A 469 -2.79 3.62 -24.00
CA GLU A 469 -3.82 2.65 -24.43
C GLU A 469 -4.63 2.12 -23.24
N ASP A 470 -3.96 1.69 -22.17
CA ASP A 470 -4.61 1.20 -20.94
C ASP A 470 -5.55 2.26 -20.35
N ARG A 471 -5.12 3.53 -20.34
CA ARG A 471 -5.96 4.66 -19.94
C ARG A 471 -7.10 4.95 -20.90
N ALA A 472 -6.90 4.76 -22.20
CA ALA A 472 -7.95 5.00 -23.18
C ALA A 472 -9.07 3.95 -23.11
N ASN A 473 -8.78 2.79 -22.52
CA ASN A 473 -9.70 1.67 -22.35
C ASN A 473 -10.47 1.69 -21.01
N MET A 474 -10.27 2.72 -20.18
CA MET A 474 -11.03 2.97 -18.95
C MET A 474 -12.47 3.39 -19.23
#